data_AF-A0A6F8ZZD5-F1
#
_entry.id   AF-A0A6F8ZZD5-F1
#
_cell.length_a   1.000
_cell.length_b   1.000
_cell.length_c   1.000
_cell.angle_alpha   90.00
_cell.angle_beta   90.00
_cell.angle_gamma   90.00
#
_symmetry.space_group_name_H-M   'P 1'
#
loop_
_entity.id
_entity.type
_entity.pdbx_description
1 polymer ?
#
loop_
_entity_poly.entity_id
_entity_poly.type
_entity_poly.pdbx_seq_one_letter_code
_entity_poly.pdbx_strand_id
1 'polypeptide(L)'
;MQPGSPKEFLINTLADKHIYHLFGLDETDNQNSGSLIQAYYSQENRVLYLVLTSVCDNRQLLRACESLSTSIGHSEAHEFWKGADKQHCLALLYLFSLCHVLLLVHPTCCFDVTYDRLFRAVDALRQKALPLLRAAIKDSNISKEWKVNCRPCPPRLLFVFQMNGTLRSCGGNGSDPSGGNADKPKKHSPRRRLQHALEDQIYRIFRKSRVLTNQSSNCLFTVPANQAFVYVVPGPEEDPVAAVLGQLRSNCALRENDTNTSVSGPRRYQQMRHSARHPSFNVESSSLSGGQLVDCSLKEFLWQHVELVLTKKGFDDSVGRNPQPSHFELPTYSKWAQVAYRLHQVMIANTDEESAELSVKVQSQLKVLEGFLDADAKFSENRCQKALPLAHSTYQSNLPHNYTTTVHKNQLTQALRVYSQHARGVAFQRYALQLHEDCYKFWSNGHQLCEERSLTDQHCVHKFHLLPQPGKASITTIQNKLLL
;
A
#
# COMPACT_ATOMS: atom_id res chain seq x y z
N MET A 1 7.59 -3.45 -22.29
CA MET A 1 7.29 -4.85 -21.88
C MET A 1 7.56 -5.00 -20.40
N GLN A 2 6.53 -5.14 -19.58
CA GLN A 2 6.68 -5.27 -18.13
C GLN A 2 6.54 -6.75 -17.74
N PRO A 3 7.44 -7.32 -16.91
CA PRO A 3 7.31 -8.69 -16.44
C PRO A 3 6.03 -8.87 -15.63
N GLY A 4 5.47 -10.09 -15.65
CA GLY A 4 4.27 -10.50 -14.90
C GLY A 4 4.26 -10.05 -13.44
N SER A 5 3.10 -9.65 -12.91
CA SER A 5 2.98 -9.34 -11.48
C SER A 5 3.19 -10.61 -10.65
N PRO A 6 3.85 -10.54 -9.47
CA PRO A 6 3.99 -11.72 -8.60
C PRO A 6 2.63 -12.32 -8.21
N LYS A 7 1.57 -11.50 -8.13
CA LYS A 7 0.20 -11.94 -7.85
C LYS A 7 -0.38 -12.78 -8.98
N GLU A 8 -0.16 -12.36 -10.23
CA GLU A 8 -0.61 -13.06 -11.44
C GLU A 8 0.11 -14.42 -11.59
N PHE A 9 1.42 -14.44 -11.34
CA PHE A 9 2.23 -15.66 -11.37
C PHE A 9 1.76 -16.69 -10.32
N LEU A 10 1.44 -16.23 -9.11
CA LEU A 10 0.92 -17.11 -8.07
C LEU A 10 -0.41 -17.75 -8.48
N ILE A 11 -1.31 -17.01 -9.12
CA ILE A 11 -2.58 -17.57 -9.60
C ILE A 11 -2.34 -18.58 -10.71
N ASN A 12 -1.46 -18.29 -11.65
CA ASN A 12 -1.11 -19.23 -12.71
C ASN A 12 -0.58 -20.55 -12.14
N THR A 13 0.29 -20.46 -11.12
CA THR A 13 0.86 -21.61 -10.42
C THR A 13 -0.20 -22.38 -9.62
N LEU A 14 -1.14 -21.69 -8.98
CA LEU A 14 -2.18 -22.31 -8.15
C LEU A 14 -3.28 -22.99 -8.99
N ALA A 15 -3.57 -22.43 -10.16
CA ALA A 15 -4.57 -22.96 -11.08
C ALA A 15 -3.99 -23.96 -12.09
N ASP A 16 -2.67 -24.21 -12.06
CA ASP A 16 -1.93 -25.01 -13.06
C ASP A 16 -2.26 -24.61 -14.51
N LYS A 17 -2.57 -23.32 -14.74
CA LYS A 17 -3.01 -22.75 -16.01
C LYS A 17 -2.38 -21.37 -16.21
N HIS A 18 -1.95 -21.07 -17.43
CA HIS A 18 -1.50 -19.73 -17.81
C HIS A 18 -2.70 -18.82 -18.07
N ILE A 19 -3.32 -18.34 -16.98
CA ILE A 19 -4.50 -17.45 -17.02
C ILE A 19 -4.06 -16.03 -17.40
N TYR A 20 -2.99 -15.55 -16.76
CA TYR A 20 -2.39 -14.27 -17.05
C TYR A 20 -1.14 -14.46 -17.89
N HIS A 21 -1.10 -13.83 -19.06
CA HIS A 21 0.08 -13.84 -19.90
C HIS A 21 1.22 -13.02 -19.27
N LEU A 22 2.45 -13.49 -19.46
CA LEU A 22 3.66 -12.89 -18.88
C LEU A 22 3.87 -11.44 -19.33
N PHE A 23 3.53 -11.18 -20.58
CA PHE A 23 3.38 -9.86 -21.16
C PHE A 23 1.87 -9.60 -21.23
N GLY A 24 1.40 -8.54 -20.56
CA GLY A 24 0.01 -8.14 -20.69
C GLY A 24 -0.34 -7.93 -22.16
N LEU A 25 -1.55 -8.32 -22.57
CA LEU A 25 -2.09 -7.95 -23.88
C LEU A 25 -2.12 -6.42 -23.97
N ASP A 26 -1.73 -5.89 -25.13
CA ASP A 26 -1.65 -4.45 -25.41
C ASP A 26 -2.95 -3.72 -24.98
N GLU A 27 -2.74 -2.47 -24.56
CA GLU A 27 -3.68 -1.52 -23.95
C GLU A 27 -4.97 -1.20 -24.74
N THR A 28 -5.28 -1.90 -25.84
CA THR A 28 -6.40 -1.55 -26.73
C THR A 28 -7.73 -2.24 -26.39
N ASP A 29 -7.75 -3.30 -25.58
CA ASP A 29 -9.00 -4.05 -25.29
C ASP A 29 -9.51 -3.95 -23.83
N ASN A 30 -8.79 -3.28 -22.93
CA ASN A 30 -9.24 -3.15 -21.54
C ASN A 30 -9.84 -1.77 -21.25
N GLN A 31 -11.15 -1.64 -21.48
CA GLN A 31 -11.97 -0.64 -20.77
C GLN A 31 -11.93 -0.81 -19.23
N ASN A 32 -11.31 -1.89 -18.74
CA ASN A 32 -11.13 -2.25 -17.33
C ASN A 32 -9.77 -1.88 -16.72
N SER A 33 -8.91 -1.12 -17.41
CA SER A 33 -7.57 -0.73 -16.92
C SER A 33 -7.56 0.03 -15.58
N GLY A 34 -8.72 0.55 -15.16
CA GLY A 34 -8.93 1.22 -13.87
C GLY A 34 -9.60 0.38 -12.78
N SER A 35 -9.95 -0.90 -13.03
CA SER A 35 -10.56 -1.73 -11.97
C SER A 35 -9.50 -2.16 -10.95
N LEU A 36 -9.64 -1.68 -9.71
CA LEU A 36 -8.78 -2.03 -8.58
C LEU A 36 -8.82 -3.53 -8.25
N ILE A 37 -9.90 -4.24 -8.60
CA ILE A 37 -10.10 -5.65 -8.24
C ILE A 37 -10.45 -6.47 -9.49
N GLN A 38 -9.68 -7.53 -9.72
CA GLN A 38 -9.94 -8.52 -10.76
C GLN A 38 -10.37 -9.84 -10.11
N ALA A 39 -11.34 -10.53 -10.70
CA ALA A 39 -11.85 -11.80 -10.19
C ALA A 39 -11.61 -12.93 -11.19
N TYR A 40 -11.17 -14.09 -10.71
CA TYR A 40 -11.00 -15.29 -11.50
C TYR A 40 -11.59 -16.50 -10.78
N TYR A 41 -12.53 -17.21 -11.42
CA TYR A 41 -13.15 -18.40 -10.86
C TYR A 41 -12.56 -19.68 -11.46
N SER A 42 -11.92 -20.50 -10.63
CA SER A 42 -11.47 -21.84 -11.02
C SER A 42 -12.57 -22.86 -10.75
N GLN A 43 -13.15 -23.40 -11.82
CA GLN A 43 -14.20 -24.42 -11.74
C GLN A 43 -13.70 -25.74 -11.14
N GLU A 44 -12.47 -26.15 -11.48
CA GLU A 44 -11.84 -27.38 -11.01
C GLU A 44 -11.63 -27.36 -9.50
N ASN A 45 -11.10 -26.25 -9.00
CA ASN A 45 -10.80 -26.07 -7.58
C ASN A 45 -12.01 -25.60 -6.77
N ARG A 46 -13.08 -25.13 -7.43
CA ARG A 46 -14.22 -24.41 -6.82
C ARG A 46 -13.79 -23.21 -5.97
N VAL A 47 -12.70 -22.54 -6.38
CA VAL A 47 -12.13 -21.38 -5.69
C VAL A 47 -12.29 -20.14 -6.57
N LEU A 48 -12.77 -19.06 -5.95
CA LEU A 48 -12.78 -17.73 -6.54
C LEU A 48 -11.57 -16.94 -6.03
N TYR A 49 -10.71 -16.52 -6.93
CA TYR A 49 -9.55 -15.67 -6.65
C TYR A 49 -9.91 -14.21 -6.91
N LEU A 50 -9.58 -13.34 -5.96
CA LEU A 50 -9.71 -11.89 -6.10
C LEU A 50 -8.32 -11.26 -6.01
N VAL A 51 -7.93 -10.53 -7.04
CA VAL A 51 -6.65 -9.83 -7.12
C VAL A 51 -6.90 -8.35 -6.95
N LEU A 52 -6.39 -7.79 -5.85
CA LEU A 52 -6.32 -6.35 -5.66
C LEU A 52 -5.06 -5.83 -6.34
N THR A 53 -5.24 -4.93 -7.32
CA THR A 53 -4.18 -4.11 -7.89
C THR A 53 -4.31 -2.69 -7.35
N SER A 54 -3.37 -2.25 -6.53
CA SER A 54 -3.37 -0.90 -5.94
C SER A 54 -2.09 -0.13 -6.26
N VAL A 55 -1.99 1.12 -5.81
CA VAL A 55 -0.76 1.93 -5.91
C VAL A 55 0.45 1.33 -5.20
N CYS A 56 0.27 0.33 -4.33
CA CYS A 56 1.37 -0.43 -3.75
C CYS A 56 2.02 -1.38 -4.76
N ASP A 57 1.35 -1.66 -5.88
CA ASP A 57 1.91 -2.44 -6.98
C ASP A 57 2.65 -1.53 -7.95
N ASN A 58 3.89 -1.91 -8.29
CA ASN A 58 4.77 -1.10 -9.13
C ASN A 58 4.16 -0.72 -10.50
N ARG A 59 3.30 -1.58 -11.07
CA ARG A 59 2.64 -1.31 -12.36
C ARG A 59 1.67 -0.14 -12.26
N GLN A 60 0.82 -0.14 -11.23
CA GLN A 60 -0.15 0.94 -11.02
C GLN A 60 0.52 2.18 -10.46
N LEU A 61 1.59 2.02 -9.66
CA LEU A 61 2.43 3.13 -9.23
C LEU A 61 3.05 3.85 -10.43
N LEU A 62 3.57 3.11 -11.42
CA LEU A 62 4.12 3.71 -12.63
C LEU A 62 3.05 4.50 -13.39
N ARG A 63 1.86 3.91 -13.61
CA ARG A 63 0.74 4.62 -14.23
C ARG A 63 0.32 5.86 -13.46
N ALA A 64 0.29 5.79 -12.14
CA ALA A 64 0.00 6.93 -11.27
C ALA A 64 1.06 8.03 -11.45
N CYS A 65 2.35 7.67 -11.49
CA CYS A 65 3.44 8.61 -11.75
C CYS A 65 3.38 9.20 -13.17
N GLU A 66 3.01 8.44 -14.18
CA GLU A 66 2.81 8.92 -15.55
C GLU A 66 1.61 9.88 -15.66
N SER A 67 0.54 9.62 -14.90
CA SER A 67 -0.62 10.50 -14.81
C SER A 67 -0.33 11.79 -14.03
N LEU A 68 0.64 11.75 -13.11
CA LEU A 68 1.07 12.89 -12.31
C LEU A 68 1.96 13.79 -13.17
N SER A 69 1.36 14.79 -13.82
CA SER A 69 2.08 15.72 -14.71
C SER A 69 3.12 16.56 -13.96
N THR A 70 4.10 17.09 -14.71
CA THR A 70 5.25 17.85 -14.17
C THR A 70 4.90 19.18 -13.48
N SER A 71 3.63 19.61 -13.51
CA SER A 71 3.19 20.93 -13.02
C SER A 71 2.31 20.89 -11.76
N ILE A 72 2.21 19.75 -11.07
CA ILE A 72 1.35 19.62 -9.88
C ILE A 72 2.05 20.23 -8.65
N GLY A 73 1.31 21.04 -7.88
CA GLY A 73 1.83 21.62 -6.65
C GLY A 73 2.11 20.55 -5.57
N HIS A 74 3.10 20.78 -4.70
CA HIS A 74 3.46 19.81 -3.66
C HIS A 74 2.28 19.40 -2.74
N SER A 75 1.37 20.32 -2.45
CA SER A 75 0.15 20.03 -1.66
C SER A 75 -0.83 19.14 -2.42
N GLU A 76 -1.04 19.41 -3.71
CA GLU A 76 -1.94 18.66 -4.57
C GLU A 76 -1.42 17.24 -4.82
N ALA A 77 -0.10 17.09 -5.00
CA ALA A 77 0.55 15.78 -5.11
C ALA A 77 0.34 14.95 -3.83
N HIS A 78 0.45 15.56 -2.64
CA HIS A 78 0.18 14.86 -1.38
C HIS A 78 -1.29 14.43 -1.26
N GLU A 79 -2.23 15.30 -1.65
CA GLU A 79 -3.66 14.95 -1.65
C GLU A 79 -3.98 13.81 -2.62
N PHE A 80 -3.33 13.76 -3.78
CA PHE A 80 -3.44 12.68 -4.74
C PHE A 80 -3.01 11.33 -4.13
N TRP A 81 -1.80 11.26 -3.55
CA TRP A 81 -1.31 10.03 -2.91
C TRP A 81 -2.17 9.62 -1.71
N LYS A 82 -2.60 10.59 -0.89
CA LYS A 82 -3.54 10.36 0.21
C LYS A 82 -4.88 9.82 -0.28
N GLY A 83 -5.37 10.29 -1.42
CA GLY A 83 -6.57 9.77 -2.08
C GLY A 83 -6.40 8.31 -2.50
N ALA A 84 -5.26 7.98 -3.12
CA ALA A 84 -4.94 6.62 -3.53
C ALA A 84 -4.81 5.64 -2.35
N ASP A 85 -4.19 6.07 -1.24
CA ASP A 85 -4.11 5.27 -0.01
C ASP A 85 -5.50 4.99 0.59
N LYS A 86 -6.39 6.00 0.60
CA LYS A 86 -7.78 5.83 1.05
C LYS A 86 -8.53 4.82 0.18
N GLN A 87 -8.38 4.90 -1.15
CA GLN A 87 -8.97 3.94 -2.08
C GLN A 87 -8.42 2.51 -1.85
N HIS A 88 -7.11 2.39 -1.60
CA HIS A 88 -6.49 1.11 -1.27
C HIS A 88 -7.07 0.51 0.02
N CYS A 89 -7.20 1.29 1.08
CA CYS A 89 -7.82 0.84 2.34
C CYS A 89 -9.27 0.39 2.14
N LEU A 90 -10.03 1.08 1.30
CA LEU A 90 -11.42 0.77 1.03
C LEU A 90 -11.57 -0.53 0.24
N ALA A 91 -10.74 -0.72 -0.80
CA ALA A 91 -10.67 -1.97 -1.55
C ALA A 91 -10.19 -3.14 -0.67
N LEU A 92 -9.26 -2.90 0.25
CA LEU A 92 -8.81 -3.91 1.21
C LEU A 92 -9.91 -4.28 2.21
N LEU A 93 -10.68 -3.30 2.71
CA LEU A 93 -11.86 -3.55 3.55
C LEU A 93 -12.91 -4.41 2.83
N TYR A 94 -13.10 -4.18 1.53
CA TYR A 94 -14.00 -4.98 0.69
C TYR A 94 -13.52 -6.44 0.58
N LEU A 95 -12.22 -6.69 0.48
CA LEU A 95 -11.68 -8.05 0.52
C LEU A 95 -11.89 -8.71 1.90
N PHE A 96 -11.64 -7.99 3.00
CA PHE A 96 -11.84 -8.50 4.36
C PHE A 96 -13.30 -8.81 4.71
N SER A 97 -14.27 -8.22 4.01
CA SER A 97 -15.71 -8.50 4.22
C SER A 97 -16.22 -9.69 3.39
N LEU A 98 -15.51 -10.11 2.35
CA LEU A 98 -16.00 -11.13 1.40
C LEU A 98 -15.18 -12.42 1.36
N CYS A 99 -13.91 -12.38 1.76
CA CYS A 99 -12.99 -13.50 1.60
C CYS A 99 -12.97 -14.42 2.83
N HIS A 100 -12.64 -15.70 2.62
CA HIS A 100 -12.32 -16.65 3.69
C HIS A 100 -10.81 -16.70 3.97
N VAL A 101 -9.99 -16.64 2.92
CA VAL A 101 -8.52 -16.67 3.03
C VAL A 101 -7.96 -15.51 2.23
N LEU A 102 -6.98 -14.81 2.80
CA LEU A 102 -6.27 -13.71 2.17
C LEU A 102 -4.78 -14.03 2.10
N LEU A 103 -4.20 -13.84 0.93
CA LEU A 103 -2.77 -14.03 0.69
C LEU A 103 -2.09 -12.66 0.55
N LEU A 104 -1.19 -12.34 1.46
CA LEU A 104 -0.33 -11.17 1.35
C LEU A 104 0.98 -11.58 0.68
N VAL A 105 1.27 -10.99 -0.47
CA VAL A 105 2.47 -11.27 -1.25
C VAL A 105 3.46 -10.14 -1.04
N HIS A 106 4.68 -10.48 -0.63
CA HIS A 106 5.74 -9.50 -0.43
C HIS A 106 7.04 -9.96 -1.11
N PRO A 107 7.69 -9.10 -1.91
CA PRO A 107 8.83 -9.49 -2.73
C PRO A 107 10.13 -9.70 -1.94
N THR A 108 10.15 -9.43 -0.63
CA THR A 108 11.34 -9.63 0.21
C THR A 108 11.05 -10.57 1.36
N CYS A 109 12.10 -11.17 1.94
CA CYS A 109 12.00 -12.07 3.10
C CYS A 109 11.90 -11.36 4.45
N CYS A 110 11.55 -10.07 4.49
CA CYS A 110 11.34 -9.34 5.73
C CYS A 110 9.89 -8.85 5.81
N PHE A 111 9.29 -8.98 6.99
CA PHE A 111 7.96 -8.45 7.24
C PHE A 111 8.01 -6.92 7.34
N ASP A 112 7.18 -6.24 6.54
CA ASP A 112 7.04 -4.80 6.62
C ASP A 112 6.09 -4.38 7.76
N VAL A 113 6.63 -3.60 8.70
CA VAL A 113 5.90 -3.09 9.86
C VAL A 113 4.86 -2.03 9.46
N THR A 114 4.92 -1.46 8.26
CA THR A 114 3.87 -0.53 7.78
C THR A 114 2.50 -1.20 7.71
N TYR A 115 2.44 -2.52 7.41
CA TYR A 115 1.20 -3.29 7.40
C TYR A 115 0.50 -3.32 8.77
N ASP A 116 1.26 -3.29 9.86
CA ASP A 116 0.70 -3.22 11.22
C ASP A 116 -0.11 -1.93 11.43
N ARG A 117 0.41 -0.80 10.93
CA ARG A 117 -0.32 0.48 10.92
C ARG A 117 -1.53 0.43 9.99
N LEU A 118 -1.37 -0.15 8.79
CA LEU A 118 -2.46 -0.29 7.81
C LEU A 118 -3.62 -1.14 8.37
N PHE A 119 -3.34 -2.29 8.96
CA PHE A 119 -4.39 -3.16 9.50
C PHE A 119 -5.15 -2.53 10.66
N ARG A 120 -4.46 -1.77 11.54
CA ARG A 120 -5.16 -0.97 12.56
C ARG A 120 -6.07 0.09 11.95
N ALA A 121 -5.61 0.77 10.89
CA ALA A 121 -6.41 1.77 10.21
C ALA A 121 -7.65 1.16 9.56
N VAL A 122 -7.49 0.01 8.89
CA VAL A 122 -8.60 -0.73 8.26
C VAL A 122 -9.57 -1.29 9.29
N ASP A 123 -9.10 -1.79 10.45
CA ASP A 123 -10.01 -2.23 11.51
C ASP A 123 -10.80 -1.05 12.11
N ALA A 124 -10.16 0.10 12.33
CA ALA A 124 -10.86 1.31 12.76
C ALA A 124 -11.92 1.77 11.73
N LEU A 125 -11.59 1.71 10.43
CA LEU A 125 -12.55 1.98 9.36
C LEU A 125 -13.69 0.96 9.36
N ARG A 126 -13.39 -0.33 9.51
CA ARG A 126 -14.37 -1.41 9.57
C ARG A 126 -15.39 -1.15 10.68
N GLN A 127 -14.94 -0.82 11.89
CA GLN A 127 -15.84 -0.58 13.02
C GLN A 127 -16.82 0.57 12.75
N LYS A 128 -16.37 1.64 12.09
CA LYS A 128 -17.21 2.79 11.72
C LYS A 128 -18.13 2.51 10.52
N ALA A 129 -17.64 1.76 9.53
CA ALA A 129 -18.40 1.41 8.34
C ALA A 129 -19.42 0.28 8.58
N LEU A 130 -19.18 -0.59 9.57
CA LEU A 130 -19.98 -1.80 9.81
C LEU A 130 -21.50 -1.54 9.89
N PRO A 131 -22.02 -0.52 10.62
CA PRO A 131 -23.46 -0.24 10.64
C PRO A 131 -24.04 0.10 9.26
N LEU A 132 -23.27 0.81 8.43
CA LEU A 132 -23.67 1.19 7.07
C LEU A 132 -23.68 -0.02 6.14
N LEU A 133 -22.65 -0.88 6.24
CA LEU A 133 -22.57 -2.11 5.46
C LEU A 133 -23.67 -3.10 5.85
N ARG A 134 -24.04 -3.17 7.14
CA ARG A 134 -25.20 -3.96 7.62
C ARG A 134 -26.50 -3.52 6.98
N ALA A 135 -26.71 -2.21 6.83
CA ALA A 135 -27.90 -1.68 6.16
C ALA A 135 -27.93 -2.09 4.68
N ALA A 136 -26.78 -2.05 4.00
CA ALA A 136 -26.67 -2.43 2.58
C ALA A 136 -26.97 -3.90 2.29
N ILE A 137 -26.65 -4.81 3.23
CA ILE A 137 -26.84 -6.27 3.05
C ILE A 137 -28.11 -6.80 3.73
N LYS A 138 -28.96 -5.92 4.29
CA LYS A 138 -30.12 -6.31 5.11
C LYS A 138 -31.07 -7.24 4.34
N ASP A 139 -31.32 -6.92 3.08
CA ASP A 139 -32.29 -7.62 2.22
C ASP A 139 -31.69 -8.85 1.50
N SER A 140 -30.42 -9.15 1.75
CA SER A 140 -29.75 -10.31 1.15
C SER A 140 -30.11 -11.62 1.86
N ASN A 141 -30.19 -12.72 1.10
CA ASN A 141 -30.54 -14.07 1.59
C ASN A 141 -29.33 -14.84 2.19
N ILE A 142 -28.70 -14.24 3.21
CA ILE A 142 -27.52 -14.75 3.94
C ILE A 142 -27.84 -15.05 5.42
N SER A 143 -26.98 -15.80 6.11
CA SER A 143 -27.11 -16.09 7.55
C SER A 143 -27.25 -14.84 8.41
N LYS A 144 -27.89 -15.00 9.57
CA LYS A 144 -27.95 -13.98 10.62
C LYS A 144 -26.55 -13.53 11.05
N GLU A 145 -25.59 -14.44 11.15
CA GLU A 145 -24.23 -14.14 11.59
C GLU A 145 -23.45 -13.31 10.56
N TRP A 146 -23.61 -13.63 9.26
CA TRP A 146 -23.03 -12.82 8.18
C TRP A 146 -23.66 -11.42 8.19
N LYS A 147 -24.98 -11.30 8.34
CA LYS A 147 -25.63 -9.98 8.46
C LYS A 147 -25.08 -9.17 9.63
N VAL A 148 -24.82 -9.78 10.78
CA VAL A 148 -24.28 -9.09 11.95
C VAL A 148 -22.81 -8.71 11.75
N ASN A 149 -21.96 -9.58 11.23
CA ASN A 149 -20.52 -9.30 11.13
C ASN A 149 -20.08 -8.66 9.81
N CYS A 150 -20.99 -8.60 8.84
CA CYS A 150 -20.76 -8.22 7.44
C CYS A 150 -19.62 -9.01 6.79
N ARG A 151 -19.46 -10.29 7.18
CA ARG A 151 -18.49 -11.23 6.61
C ARG A 151 -18.91 -12.68 6.79
N PRO A 152 -18.51 -13.60 5.89
CA PRO A 152 -18.85 -15.02 6.00
C PRO A 152 -18.13 -15.73 7.15
N CYS A 153 -16.89 -15.32 7.43
CA CYS A 153 -16.07 -15.78 8.54
C CYS A 153 -14.98 -14.73 8.82
N PRO A 154 -14.29 -14.75 9.97
CA PRO A 154 -13.07 -13.98 10.12
C PRO A 154 -11.98 -14.55 9.19
N PRO A 155 -11.49 -13.79 8.21
CA PRO A 155 -10.59 -14.34 7.19
C PRO A 155 -9.22 -14.71 7.78
N ARG A 156 -8.63 -15.79 7.30
CA ARG A 156 -7.23 -16.15 7.61
C ARG A 156 -6.26 -15.40 6.71
N LEU A 157 -5.29 -14.73 7.32
CA LEU A 157 -4.23 -14.04 6.58
C LEU A 157 -2.99 -14.93 6.50
N LEU A 158 -2.59 -15.30 5.28
CA LEU A 158 -1.37 -16.04 5.00
C LEU A 158 -0.36 -15.14 4.27
N PHE A 159 0.92 -15.36 4.51
CA PHE A 159 2.00 -14.55 3.95
C PHE A 159 2.83 -15.36 2.97
N VAL A 160 3.11 -14.76 1.82
CA VAL A 160 3.95 -15.32 0.77
C VAL A 160 5.10 -14.37 0.53
N PHE A 161 6.30 -14.77 0.96
CA PHE A 161 7.52 -14.00 0.76
C PHE A 161 8.32 -14.57 -0.41
N GLN A 162 8.92 -13.70 -1.22
CA GLN A 162 9.84 -14.13 -2.27
C GLN A 162 11.28 -14.12 -1.75
N MET A 163 12.02 -15.19 -2.05
CA MET A 163 13.42 -15.29 -1.68
C MET A 163 14.30 -14.59 -2.70
N ASN A 164 14.87 -13.45 -2.31
CA ASN A 164 15.89 -12.78 -3.09
C ASN A 164 17.22 -13.54 -2.89
N GLY A 165 18.08 -13.58 -3.91
CA GLY A 165 19.22 -14.52 -4.03
C GLY A 165 20.26 -14.56 -2.88
N THR A 166 20.09 -13.77 -1.83
CA THR A 166 20.96 -13.68 -0.65
C THR A 166 21.04 -14.98 0.16
N LEU A 167 20.02 -15.86 0.12
CA LEU A 167 20.07 -17.14 0.83
C LEU A 167 20.56 -18.33 -0.02
N ARG A 168 20.71 -18.15 -1.35
CA ARG A 168 21.17 -19.24 -2.24
C ARG A 168 22.64 -19.60 -2.00
N SER A 169 23.45 -18.67 -1.45
CA SER A 169 24.88 -18.88 -1.16
C SER A 169 25.14 -19.75 0.08
N CYS A 170 24.15 -19.99 0.93
CA CYS A 170 24.33 -20.80 2.15
C CYS A 170 24.11 -22.31 1.92
N GLY A 171 23.92 -22.73 0.66
CA GLY A 171 23.60 -24.10 0.29
C GLY A 171 24.28 -24.55 -1.00
N GLY A 172 25.61 -24.58 -1.03
CA GLY A 172 26.36 -25.37 -2.02
C GLY A 172 27.54 -24.66 -2.67
N ASN A 173 28.70 -25.33 -2.62
CA ASN A 173 29.98 -25.06 -3.32
C ASN A 173 30.94 -24.03 -2.70
N GLY A 174 31.11 -24.09 -1.38
CA GLY A 174 32.34 -23.66 -0.72
C GLY A 174 33.18 -24.88 -0.34
N SER A 175 34.09 -25.29 -1.21
CA SER A 175 35.20 -26.17 -0.84
C SER A 175 36.17 -25.37 0.04
N ASP A 176 35.90 -25.29 1.34
CA ASP A 176 36.89 -24.84 2.32
C ASP A 176 37.47 -26.06 3.07
N PRO A 177 38.79 -26.29 3.00
CA PRO A 177 39.46 -27.34 3.75
C PRO A 177 39.78 -26.78 5.13
N SER A 178 38.84 -26.88 6.07
CA SER A 178 39.13 -26.65 7.49
C SER A 178 38.28 -27.57 8.33
N GLY A 179 38.92 -28.62 8.84
CA GLY A 179 38.32 -29.62 9.70
C GLY A 179 37.74 -28.98 10.96
N GLY A 180 36.42 -29.14 11.12
CA GLY A 180 35.70 -28.77 12.33
C GLY A 180 34.32 -29.43 12.29
N ASN A 181 34.17 -30.52 13.05
CA ASN A 181 32.96 -31.28 13.39
C ASN A 181 31.74 -31.11 12.47
N ALA A 182 31.42 -32.17 11.72
CA ALA A 182 30.13 -32.39 11.08
C ALA A 182 29.04 -32.54 12.16
N ASP A 183 28.55 -31.40 12.66
CA ASP A 183 27.40 -31.33 13.54
C ASP A 183 26.16 -31.86 12.83
N LYS A 184 25.42 -32.69 13.57
CA LYS A 184 24.17 -33.39 13.23
C LYS A 184 23.31 -32.64 12.18
N PRO A 185 22.71 -33.35 11.20
CA PRO A 185 21.81 -32.73 10.23
C PRO A 185 20.72 -31.95 10.97
N LYS A 186 20.69 -30.63 10.78
CA LYS A 186 19.68 -29.77 11.42
C LYS A 186 18.30 -30.27 10.98
N LYS A 187 17.40 -30.46 11.95
CA LYS A 187 16.04 -31.03 11.78
C LYS A 187 15.17 -30.36 10.70
N HIS A 188 15.49 -29.12 10.33
CA HIS A 188 14.74 -28.32 9.35
C HIS A 188 15.66 -27.65 8.33
N SER A 189 15.20 -27.55 7.08
CA SER A 189 15.88 -26.81 6.02
C SER A 189 16.05 -25.33 6.40
N PRO A 190 17.07 -24.62 5.87
CA PRO A 190 17.26 -23.19 6.12
C PRO A 190 16.00 -22.36 5.81
N ARG A 191 15.27 -22.73 4.76
CA ARG A 191 14.00 -22.11 4.36
C ARG A 191 12.90 -22.33 5.40
N ARG A 192 12.76 -23.54 5.92
CA ARG A 192 11.77 -23.85 6.96
C ARG A 192 12.08 -23.14 8.28
N ARG A 193 13.36 -23.00 8.65
CA ARG A 193 13.77 -22.19 9.80
C ARG A 193 13.42 -20.72 9.62
N LEU A 194 13.60 -20.18 8.41
CA LEU A 194 13.20 -18.81 8.08
C LEU A 194 11.68 -18.63 8.17
N GLN A 195 10.89 -19.57 7.65
CA GLN A 195 9.42 -19.55 7.77
C GLN A 195 8.99 -19.48 9.24
N HIS A 196 9.49 -20.36 10.10
CA HIS A 196 9.17 -20.34 11.54
C HIS A 196 9.62 -19.05 12.23
N ALA A 197 10.78 -18.51 11.87
CA ALA A 197 11.22 -17.22 12.41
C ALA A 197 10.30 -16.07 12.00
N LEU A 198 9.82 -16.06 10.76
CA LEU A 198 8.86 -15.07 10.27
C LEU A 198 7.48 -15.23 10.91
N GLU A 199 7.00 -16.47 11.09
CA GLU A 199 5.75 -16.77 11.80
C GLU A 199 5.79 -16.19 13.22
N ASP A 200 6.85 -16.47 13.97
CA ASP A 200 7.05 -15.95 15.32
C ASP A 200 7.11 -14.41 15.35
N GLN A 201 7.83 -13.80 14.42
CA GLN A 201 7.96 -12.34 14.34
C GLN A 201 6.61 -11.69 14.07
N ILE A 202 5.89 -12.15 13.05
CA ILE A 202 4.59 -11.61 12.65
C ILE A 202 3.57 -11.77 13.79
N TYR A 203 3.53 -12.94 14.41
CA TYR A 203 2.63 -13.19 15.55
C TYR A 203 2.92 -12.25 16.71
N ARG A 204 4.19 -12.06 17.09
CA ARG A 204 4.59 -11.14 18.18
C ARG A 204 4.25 -9.69 17.86
N ILE A 205 4.48 -9.24 16.63
CA ILE A 205 4.18 -7.87 16.19
C ILE A 205 2.68 -7.61 16.33
N PHE A 206 1.83 -8.45 15.73
CA PHE A 206 0.39 -8.25 15.76
C PHE A 206 -0.23 -8.44 17.14
N ARG A 207 0.32 -9.34 17.97
CA ARG A 207 -0.09 -9.46 19.38
C ARG A 207 0.26 -8.23 20.20
N LYS A 208 1.49 -7.72 20.05
CA LYS A 208 1.93 -6.50 20.74
C LYS A 208 1.11 -5.27 20.31
N SER A 209 0.77 -5.20 19.02
CA SER A 209 -0.08 -4.14 18.48
C SER A 209 -1.58 -4.31 18.78
N ARG A 210 -2.01 -5.42 19.38
CA ARG A 210 -3.44 -5.76 19.60
C ARG A 210 -4.27 -5.87 18.31
N VAL A 211 -3.63 -6.05 17.15
CA VAL A 211 -4.32 -6.41 15.90
C VAL A 211 -4.91 -7.82 16.02
N LEU A 212 -4.16 -8.73 16.66
CA LEU A 212 -4.63 -10.06 17.04
C LEU A 212 -5.05 -10.09 18.52
N THR A 213 -6.35 -10.21 18.75
CA THR A 213 -6.93 -10.42 20.09
C THR A 213 -7.25 -11.90 20.32
N ASN A 214 -7.66 -12.26 21.54
CA ASN A 214 -8.04 -13.64 21.86
C ASN A 214 -9.37 -14.05 21.21
N GLN A 215 -10.20 -13.06 20.84
CA GLN A 215 -11.51 -13.27 20.27
C GLN A 215 -11.45 -13.03 18.75
N SER A 216 -11.39 -14.11 17.97
CA SER A 216 -11.31 -14.07 16.50
C SER A 216 -12.45 -13.28 15.86
N SER A 217 -13.65 -13.28 16.46
CA SER A 217 -14.82 -12.57 15.95
C SER A 217 -14.69 -11.04 15.97
N ASN A 218 -13.82 -10.48 16.80
CA ASN A 218 -13.60 -9.04 16.91
C ASN A 218 -12.43 -8.57 16.05
N CYS A 219 -11.48 -9.46 15.75
CA CYS A 219 -10.33 -9.16 14.90
C CYS A 219 -10.75 -8.91 13.45
N LEU A 220 -9.91 -8.18 12.72
CA LEU A 220 -10.04 -8.01 11.26
C LEU A 220 -9.78 -9.34 10.54
N PHE A 221 -8.76 -10.08 10.97
CA PHE A 221 -8.35 -11.38 10.45
C PHE A 221 -7.81 -12.29 11.56
N THR A 222 -7.64 -13.57 11.25
CA THR A 222 -7.01 -14.57 12.13
C THR A 222 -5.70 -15.08 11.54
N VAL A 223 -4.87 -15.63 12.42
CA VAL A 223 -3.64 -16.34 12.07
C VAL A 223 -3.71 -17.73 12.71
N PRO A 224 -3.50 -18.82 11.95
CA PRO A 224 -3.50 -20.18 12.49
C PRO A 224 -2.44 -20.38 13.59
N ALA A 225 -2.80 -21.08 14.66
CA ALA A 225 -1.87 -21.40 15.76
C ALA A 225 -1.03 -22.67 15.49
N ASN A 226 -1.64 -23.68 14.86
CA ASN A 226 -1.05 -25.02 14.70
C ASN A 226 -0.71 -25.36 13.23
N GLN A 227 -0.98 -24.45 12.30
CA GLN A 227 -0.75 -24.63 10.87
C GLN A 227 0.22 -23.58 10.37
N ALA A 228 1.01 -23.93 9.35
CA ALA A 228 1.90 -22.97 8.72
C ALA A 228 1.06 -21.87 8.04
N PHE A 229 1.47 -20.63 8.25
CA PHE A 229 0.80 -19.47 7.65
C PHE A 229 1.77 -18.55 6.89
N VAL A 230 3.07 -18.88 6.90
CA VAL A 230 4.09 -18.23 6.08
C VAL A 230 4.67 -19.22 5.08
N TYR A 231 4.68 -18.83 3.81
CA TYR A 231 5.38 -19.53 2.74
C TYR A 231 6.47 -18.66 2.15
N VAL A 232 7.63 -19.25 1.88
CA VAL A 232 8.74 -18.57 1.21
C VAL A 232 8.92 -19.22 -0.15
N VAL A 233 8.57 -18.49 -1.20
CA VAL A 233 8.76 -18.92 -2.59
C VAL A 233 10.26 -19.07 -2.82
N PRO A 234 10.74 -20.27 -3.21
CA PRO A 234 12.14 -20.42 -3.61
C PRO A 234 12.38 -19.44 -4.75
N GLY A 235 13.47 -18.65 -4.66
CA GLY A 235 13.64 -17.41 -5.41
C GLY A 235 13.30 -17.52 -6.89
N PRO A 236 13.01 -16.40 -7.58
CA PRO A 236 12.32 -16.40 -8.87
C PRO A 236 12.90 -17.44 -9.82
N GLU A 237 12.03 -18.14 -10.55
CA GLU A 237 12.42 -18.71 -11.84
C GLU A 237 13.15 -17.60 -12.60
N GLU A 238 14.26 -17.97 -13.25
CA GLU A 238 15.11 -17.04 -14.00
C GLU A 238 14.26 -16.10 -14.84
N ASP A 239 14.67 -14.82 -14.95
CA ASP A 239 14.09 -13.87 -15.90
C ASP A 239 13.81 -14.64 -17.22
N PRO A 240 12.59 -14.62 -17.78
CA PRO A 240 12.25 -15.40 -18.96
C PRO A 240 13.28 -15.23 -20.09
N VAL A 241 13.87 -14.04 -20.21
CA VAL A 241 14.94 -13.77 -21.17
C VAL A 241 16.23 -14.47 -20.76
N ALA A 242 16.62 -14.38 -19.49
CA ALA A 242 17.77 -15.10 -18.95
C ALA A 242 17.63 -16.63 -19.05
N ALA A 243 16.42 -17.18 -18.86
CA ALA A 243 16.14 -18.59 -19.04
C ALA A 243 16.37 -19.03 -20.50
N VAL A 244 15.87 -18.26 -21.47
CA VAL A 244 16.11 -18.50 -22.89
C VAL A 244 17.59 -18.36 -23.24
N LEU A 245 18.28 -17.36 -22.70
CA LEU A 245 19.73 -17.19 -22.88
C LEU A 245 20.53 -18.34 -22.24
N GLY A 246 20.08 -18.87 -21.09
CA GLY A 246 20.66 -20.03 -20.42
C GLY A 246 20.46 -21.31 -21.23
N GLN A 247 19.28 -21.50 -21.81
CA GLN A 247 19.00 -22.58 -22.76
C GLN A 247 19.87 -22.45 -24.02
N LEU A 248 20.01 -21.24 -24.57
CA LEU A 248 20.88 -20.97 -25.71
C LEU A 248 22.33 -21.33 -25.38
N ARG A 249 22.85 -20.89 -24.23
CA ARG A 249 24.20 -21.23 -23.76
C ARG A 249 24.39 -22.75 -23.65
N SER A 250 23.42 -23.44 -23.07
CA SER A 250 23.46 -24.90 -22.90
C SER A 250 23.45 -25.62 -24.25
N ASN A 251 22.60 -25.17 -25.17
CA ASN A 251 22.50 -25.73 -26.52
C ASN A 251 23.75 -25.47 -27.37
N CYS A 252 24.40 -24.31 -27.20
CA CYS A 252 25.66 -23.99 -27.86
C CYS A 252 26.85 -24.78 -27.29
N ALA A 253 26.92 -24.97 -25.96
CA ALA A 253 27.98 -25.75 -25.32
C ALA A 253 27.95 -27.24 -25.73
N LEU A 254 26.77 -27.79 -26.05
CA LEU A 254 26.64 -29.15 -26.59
C LEU A 254 27.25 -29.27 -28.00
N ARG A 255 27.23 -28.20 -28.81
CA ARG A 255 27.83 -28.20 -30.16
C ARG A 255 29.36 -28.12 -30.18
N GLU A 256 29.98 -27.52 -29.17
CA GLU A 256 31.45 -27.51 -29.04
C GLU A 256 31.99 -28.89 -28.68
N ASN A 257 31.23 -29.69 -27.91
CA ASN A 257 31.63 -31.07 -27.57
C ASN A 257 31.48 -32.07 -28.73
N ASP A 258 30.68 -31.76 -29.77
CA ASP A 258 30.56 -32.62 -30.96
C ASP A 258 31.66 -32.37 -32.01
N THR A 259 32.44 -31.30 -31.89
CA THR A 259 33.44 -30.92 -32.91
C THR A 259 34.88 -31.32 -32.59
N ASN A 260 35.17 -31.85 -31.39
CA ASN A 260 36.50 -32.32 -31.02
C ASN A 260 36.50 -33.77 -30.52
N THR A 261 36.36 -34.71 -31.44
CA THR A 261 37.31 -35.82 -31.69
C THR A 261 36.63 -36.94 -32.48
N SER A 262 37.03 -37.09 -33.74
CA SER A 262 36.82 -38.28 -34.54
C SER A 262 37.68 -39.45 -34.02
N VAL A 263 37.35 -40.02 -32.85
CA VAL A 263 37.91 -41.32 -32.47
C VAL A 263 37.05 -42.43 -33.07
N SER A 264 37.57 -43.00 -34.17
CA SER A 264 37.08 -44.23 -34.77
C SER A 264 37.32 -45.40 -33.82
N GLY A 265 36.27 -46.11 -33.39
CA GLY A 265 36.41 -47.34 -32.58
C GLY A 265 35.12 -47.81 -31.88
N PRO A 266 34.99 -49.12 -31.57
CA PRO A 266 33.74 -49.80 -31.20
C PRO A 266 33.29 -49.58 -29.74
N ARG A 267 33.44 -48.36 -29.21
CA ARG A 267 33.01 -47.99 -27.84
C ARG A 267 31.77 -47.08 -27.79
N ARG A 268 31.02 -46.95 -28.89
CA ARG A 268 29.75 -46.19 -28.91
C ARG A 268 28.61 -46.82 -28.10
N TYR A 269 28.68 -48.12 -27.77
CA TYR A 269 27.54 -48.81 -27.14
C TYR A 269 27.42 -48.59 -25.62
N GLN A 270 28.48 -48.13 -24.94
CA GLN A 270 28.43 -47.90 -23.47
C GLN A 270 28.08 -46.46 -23.08
N GLN A 271 28.35 -45.45 -23.93
CA GLN A 271 28.08 -44.05 -23.59
C GLN A 271 26.64 -43.58 -23.92
N MET A 272 25.93 -44.25 -24.83
CA MET A 272 24.51 -43.94 -25.10
C MET A 272 23.54 -44.31 -23.95
N ARG A 273 23.97 -45.12 -22.96
CA ARG A 273 23.13 -45.42 -21.79
C ARG A 273 23.12 -44.33 -20.72
N HIS A 274 24.04 -43.37 -20.75
CA HIS A 274 24.06 -42.29 -19.76
C HIS A 274 23.29 -41.03 -20.20
N SER A 275 23.11 -40.78 -21.51
CA SER A 275 22.33 -39.64 -22.01
C SER A 275 20.84 -39.92 -22.24
N ALA A 276 20.38 -41.15 -22.01
CA ALA A 276 18.96 -41.52 -22.09
C ALA A 276 18.22 -41.41 -20.74
N ARG A 277 18.73 -40.63 -19.78
CA ARG A 277 17.90 -40.17 -18.65
C ARG A 277 17.11 -38.96 -19.11
N HIS A 278 15.95 -39.25 -19.71
CA HIS A 278 14.80 -38.35 -19.71
C HIS A 278 14.65 -37.67 -18.33
N PRO A 279 14.20 -36.41 -18.25
CA PRO A 279 13.59 -35.90 -17.03
C PRO A 279 12.27 -36.65 -16.84
N SER A 280 12.33 -37.79 -16.16
CA SER A 280 11.14 -38.51 -15.74
C SER A 280 10.42 -37.65 -14.70
N PHE A 281 9.24 -37.14 -15.05
CA PHE A 281 8.21 -36.74 -14.10
C PHE A 281 7.80 -37.99 -13.32
N ASN A 282 8.52 -38.29 -12.23
CA ASN A 282 8.09 -39.30 -11.28
C ASN A 282 7.19 -38.60 -10.25
N VAL A 283 5.88 -38.78 -10.42
CA VAL A 283 4.90 -38.49 -9.37
C VAL A 283 5.05 -39.57 -8.32
N GLU A 284 5.91 -39.34 -7.32
CA GLU A 284 5.97 -40.19 -6.14
C GLU A 284 4.76 -39.90 -5.26
N SER A 285 3.73 -40.73 -5.45
CA SER A 285 2.67 -40.96 -4.47
C SER A 285 3.30 -41.33 -3.13
N SER A 286 3.38 -40.37 -2.22
CA SER A 286 3.92 -40.56 -0.88
C SER A 286 2.77 -40.68 0.13
N SER A 287 2.30 -41.91 0.32
CA SER A 287 1.55 -42.27 1.52
C SER A 287 2.52 -42.56 2.68
N LEU A 288 2.48 -41.68 3.68
CA LEU A 288 2.77 -41.86 5.12
C LEU A 288 3.79 -42.94 5.54
N SER A 289 4.99 -42.51 5.97
CA SER A 289 5.51 -42.70 7.35
C SER A 289 6.99 -42.30 7.49
N GLY A 290 7.27 -41.31 8.36
CA GLY A 290 8.58 -41.14 9.02
C GLY A 290 9.63 -40.24 8.35
N GLY A 291 9.76 -39.00 8.83
CA GLY A 291 11.09 -38.54 9.29
C GLY A 291 11.91 -37.52 8.49
N GLN A 292 11.46 -37.02 7.34
CA GLN A 292 12.07 -35.83 6.71
C GLN A 292 10.96 -34.91 6.21
N LEU A 293 10.80 -33.75 6.86
CA LEU A 293 9.78 -32.76 6.48
C LEU A 293 10.20 -32.11 5.15
N VAL A 294 9.78 -32.73 4.05
CA VAL A 294 9.92 -32.19 2.70
C VAL A 294 9.20 -30.85 2.66
N ASP A 295 9.89 -29.89 2.07
CA ASP A 295 9.45 -28.54 1.84
C ASP A 295 8.14 -28.56 0.99
N CYS A 296 6.97 -28.28 1.59
CA CYS A 296 5.66 -28.34 0.92
C CYS A 296 5.60 -27.43 -0.32
N SER A 297 4.84 -27.84 -1.34
CA SER A 297 4.57 -26.98 -2.50
C SER A 297 3.65 -25.81 -2.13
N LEU A 298 3.65 -24.73 -2.93
CA LEU A 298 2.75 -23.59 -2.73
C LEU A 298 1.27 -24.04 -2.74
N LYS A 299 0.93 -24.97 -3.64
CA LYS A 299 -0.40 -25.54 -3.77
C LYS A 299 -0.80 -26.30 -2.51
N GLU A 300 0.04 -27.20 -2.01
CA GLU A 300 -0.20 -27.91 -0.74
C GLU A 300 -0.38 -26.97 0.44
N PHE A 301 0.48 -25.95 0.55
CA PHE A 301 0.40 -24.94 1.60
C PHE A 301 -0.96 -24.25 1.62
N LEU A 302 -1.45 -23.80 0.46
CA LEU A 302 -2.77 -23.14 0.37
C LEU A 302 -3.92 -24.13 0.56
N TRP A 303 -3.80 -25.33 -0.02
CA TRP A 303 -4.88 -26.32 -0.05
C TRP A 303 -5.25 -26.82 1.35
N GLN A 304 -4.28 -26.90 2.27
CA GLN A 304 -4.55 -27.20 3.68
C GLN A 304 -5.56 -26.24 4.32
N HIS A 305 -5.57 -24.97 3.91
CA HIS A 305 -6.52 -23.97 4.41
C HIS A 305 -7.84 -23.97 3.62
N VAL A 306 -7.76 -24.14 2.29
CA VAL A 306 -8.93 -24.20 1.41
C VAL A 306 -9.79 -25.43 1.73
N GLU A 307 -9.18 -26.57 2.00
CA GLU A 307 -9.88 -27.80 2.34
C GLU A 307 -10.72 -27.65 3.61
N LEU A 308 -10.25 -26.90 4.63
CA LEU A 308 -11.03 -26.62 5.83
C LEU A 308 -12.31 -25.84 5.52
N VAL A 309 -12.25 -24.92 4.55
CA VAL A 309 -13.41 -24.14 4.10
C VAL A 309 -14.38 -25.04 3.33
N LEU A 310 -13.87 -25.81 2.37
CA LEU A 310 -14.69 -26.68 1.50
C LEU A 310 -15.34 -27.85 2.28
N THR A 311 -14.66 -28.38 3.29
CA THR A 311 -15.17 -29.43 4.20
C THR A 311 -16.09 -28.89 5.29
N LYS A 312 -16.33 -27.57 5.32
CA LYS A 312 -17.16 -26.87 6.31
C LYS A 312 -16.69 -27.03 7.77
N LYS A 313 -15.41 -27.36 7.98
CA LYS A 313 -14.80 -27.38 9.32
C LYS A 313 -14.62 -25.97 9.88
N GLY A 314 -14.47 -24.97 9.01
CA GLY A 314 -14.30 -23.58 9.41
C GLY A 314 -12.93 -23.29 10.04
N PHE A 315 -12.82 -22.15 10.73
CA PHE A 315 -11.57 -21.65 11.29
C PHE A 315 -11.66 -21.42 12.80
N ASP A 316 -11.22 -22.40 13.59
CA ASP A 316 -11.14 -22.25 15.05
C ASP A 316 -9.73 -21.77 15.47
N ASP A 317 -9.47 -20.47 15.25
CA ASP A 317 -8.19 -19.83 15.60
C ASP A 317 -8.27 -19.02 16.91
N SER A 318 -9.35 -19.17 17.68
CA SER A 318 -9.55 -18.46 18.94
C SER A 318 -8.64 -19.04 20.02
N VAL A 319 -7.52 -18.37 20.31
CA VAL A 319 -6.61 -18.80 21.39
C VAL A 319 -6.93 -18.05 22.69
N GLY A 320 -7.45 -18.78 23.69
CA GLY A 320 -7.85 -18.25 24.98
C GLY A 320 -8.42 -19.35 25.89
N ARG A 321 -8.62 -19.04 27.18
CA ARG A 321 -9.15 -20.03 28.14
C ARG A 321 -10.60 -20.46 27.83
N ASN A 322 -11.36 -19.60 27.14
CA ASN A 322 -12.73 -19.86 26.70
C ASN A 322 -12.84 -19.64 25.17
N PRO A 323 -12.53 -20.65 24.34
CA PRO A 323 -12.72 -20.55 22.90
C PRO A 323 -14.22 -20.42 22.59
N GLN A 324 -14.61 -19.30 22.00
CA GLN A 324 -15.96 -19.10 21.46
C GLN A 324 -15.99 -19.57 20.01
N PRO A 325 -17.05 -20.28 19.58
CA PRO A 325 -17.17 -20.73 18.21
C PRO A 325 -17.17 -19.53 17.26
N SER A 326 -16.31 -19.56 16.26
CA SER A 326 -16.30 -18.58 15.19
C SER A 326 -17.46 -18.84 14.24
N HIS A 327 -18.21 -17.79 13.87
CA HIS A 327 -19.17 -17.88 12.76
C HIS A 327 -18.45 -18.31 11.48
N PHE A 328 -19.09 -19.22 10.74
CA PHE A 328 -18.57 -19.71 9.47
C PHE A 328 -19.72 -20.04 8.53
N GLU A 329 -19.69 -19.42 7.35
CA GLU A 329 -20.63 -19.70 6.26
C GLU A 329 -19.90 -19.99 4.95
N LEU A 330 -20.31 -21.06 4.27
CA LEU A 330 -19.88 -21.39 2.92
C LEU A 330 -20.95 -20.95 1.90
N PRO A 331 -20.81 -19.77 1.27
CA PRO A 331 -21.80 -19.28 0.30
C PRO A 331 -21.81 -20.08 -1.00
N THR A 332 -22.95 -20.06 -1.68
CA THR A 332 -23.03 -20.37 -3.12
C THR A 332 -22.55 -19.16 -3.93
N TYR A 333 -22.08 -19.41 -5.16
CA TYR A 333 -21.63 -18.33 -6.05
C TYR A 333 -22.68 -17.24 -6.26
N SER A 334 -23.95 -17.61 -6.47
CA SER A 334 -25.05 -16.65 -6.64
C SER A 334 -25.26 -15.75 -5.43
N LYS A 335 -25.28 -16.32 -4.22
CA LYS A 335 -25.42 -15.57 -2.96
C LYS A 335 -24.22 -14.67 -2.73
N TRP A 336 -23.01 -15.19 -2.97
CA TRP A 336 -21.77 -14.44 -2.84
C TRP A 336 -21.76 -13.24 -3.80
N ALA A 337 -22.10 -13.46 -5.07
CA ALA A 337 -22.10 -12.42 -6.10
C ALA A 337 -23.11 -11.30 -5.78
N GLN A 338 -24.31 -11.64 -5.27
CA GLN A 338 -25.30 -10.63 -4.86
C GLN A 338 -24.77 -9.72 -3.74
N VAL A 339 -24.17 -10.31 -2.70
CA VAL A 339 -23.59 -9.53 -1.58
C VAL A 339 -22.38 -8.73 -2.05
N ALA A 340 -21.51 -9.34 -2.85
CA ALA A 340 -20.32 -8.71 -3.41
C ALA A 340 -20.69 -7.50 -4.29
N TYR A 341 -21.75 -7.60 -5.09
CA TYR A 341 -22.26 -6.52 -5.91
C TYR A 341 -22.76 -5.35 -5.06
N ARG A 342 -23.62 -5.61 -4.06
CA ARG A 342 -24.14 -4.56 -3.16
C ARG A 342 -23.03 -3.86 -2.38
N LEU A 343 -22.07 -4.61 -1.85
CA LEU A 343 -20.91 -4.03 -1.15
C LEU A 343 -20.02 -3.24 -2.11
N HIS A 344 -19.85 -3.68 -3.35
CA HIS A 344 -19.07 -2.97 -4.37
C HIS A 344 -19.73 -1.64 -4.76
N GLN A 345 -21.05 -1.60 -4.87
CA GLN A 345 -21.80 -0.37 -5.15
C GLN A 345 -21.63 0.67 -4.03
N VAL A 346 -21.70 0.23 -2.76
CA VAL A 346 -21.59 1.12 -1.60
C VAL A 346 -20.16 1.57 -1.34
N MET A 347 -19.16 0.73 -1.62
CA MET A 347 -17.77 1.01 -1.29
C MET A 347 -16.95 1.56 -2.47
N ILE A 348 -17.22 1.15 -3.71
CA ILE A 348 -16.32 1.40 -4.85
C ILE A 348 -17.03 2.15 -6.00
N ALA A 349 -18.13 1.62 -6.55
CA ALA A 349 -18.68 2.11 -7.82
C ALA A 349 -19.62 3.32 -7.70
N ASN A 350 -20.34 3.47 -6.59
CA ASN A 350 -21.28 4.59 -6.34
C ASN A 350 -22.33 4.81 -7.46
N THR A 351 -22.78 3.75 -8.14
CA THR A 351 -23.62 3.85 -9.35
C THR A 351 -25.12 3.93 -9.10
N ASP A 352 -25.64 3.41 -7.98
CA ASP A 352 -27.09 3.34 -7.73
C ASP A 352 -27.56 4.48 -6.82
N GLU A 353 -28.64 5.18 -7.18
CA GLU A 353 -29.18 6.31 -6.42
C GLU A 353 -29.55 5.95 -4.96
N GLU A 354 -30.15 4.77 -4.73
CA GLU A 354 -30.48 4.28 -3.37
C GLU A 354 -29.22 3.96 -2.54
N SER A 355 -28.15 3.51 -3.19
CA SER A 355 -26.88 3.19 -2.53
C SER A 355 -25.94 4.39 -2.46
N ALA A 356 -26.23 5.48 -3.19
CA ALA A 356 -25.41 6.69 -3.22
C ALA A 356 -25.38 7.39 -1.85
N GLU A 357 -26.52 7.46 -1.16
CA GLU A 357 -26.57 8.04 0.19
C GLU A 357 -25.69 7.24 1.18
N LEU A 358 -25.79 5.90 1.14
CA LEU A 358 -24.95 5.02 1.95
C LEU A 358 -23.47 5.14 1.58
N SER A 359 -23.15 5.23 0.28
CA SER A 359 -21.79 5.43 -0.18
C SER A 359 -21.20 6.73 0.33
N VAL A 360 -21.91 7.86 0.22
CA VAL A 360 -21.45 9.15 0.76
C VAL A 360 -21.20 9.05 2.27
N LYS A 361 -22.06 8.34 3.00
CA LYS A 361 -21.84 8.05 4.42
C LYS A 361 -20.60 7.20 4.64
N VAL A 362 -20.32 6.17 3.85
CA VAL A 362 -19.08 5.37 3.95
C VAL A 362 -17.84 6.23 3.64
N GLN A 363 -17.88 7.02 2.57
CA GLN A 363 -16.81 7.94 2.19
C GLN A 363 -16.50 8.94 3.31
N SER A 364 -17.53 9.42 4.02
CA SER A 364 -17.35 10.30 5.19
C SER A 364 -16.57 9.64 6.33
N GLN A 365 -16.67 8.31 6.48
CA GLN A 365 -15.95 7.57 7.51
C GLN A 365 -14.46 7.42 7.21
N LEU A 366 -14.01 7.60 5.95
CA LEU A 366 -12.60 7.54 5.56
C LEU A 366 -11.73 8.59 6.27
N LYS A 367 -12.34 9.65 6.83
CA LYS A 367 -11.63 10.62 7.69
C LYS A 367 -10.93 9.96 8.88
N VAL A 368 -11.41 8.80 9.36
CA VAL A 368 -10.73 8.04 10.41
C VAL A 368 -9.33 7.60 10.02
N LEU A 369 -9.10 7.32 8.73
CA LEU A 369 -7.80 6.87 8.22
C LEU A 369 -6.72 7.94 8.37
N GLU A 370 -7.09 9.22 8.36
CA GLU A 370 -6.17 10.35 8.58
C GLU A 370 -5.57 10.31 9.99
N GLY A 371 -6.24 9.64 10.93
CA GLY A 371 -5.72 9.29 12.26
C GLY A 371 -4.43 8.48 12.22
N PHE A 372 -4.34 7.57 11.25
CA PHE A 372 -3.33 6.51 11.22
C PHE A 372 -2.30 6.71 10.11
N LEU A 373 -2.75 7.12 8.92
CA LEU A 373 -1.92 7.19 7.72
C LEU A 373 -1.35 8.60 7.49
N ASP A 374 -2.07 9.65 7.91
CA ASP A 374 -1.71 11.04 7.61
C ASP A 374 -0.91 11.71 8.74
N ALA A 375 0.18 11.05 9.15
CA ALA A 375 1.09 11.60 10.15
C ALA A 375 1.85 12.81 9.62
N ASP A 376 2.15 12.83 8.32
CA ASP A 376 2.98 13.85 7.68
C ASP A 376 2.26 15.19 7.55
N ALA A 377 0.97 15.20 7.17
CA ALA A 377 0.19 16.44 7.15
C ALA A 377 0.04 17.03 8.55
N LYS A 378 -0.31 16.21 9.55
CA LYS A 378 -0.40 16.66 10.96
C LYS A 378 0.92 17.20 11.48
N PHE A 379 2.02 16.53 11.17
CA PHE A 379 3.35 17.02 11.54
C PHE A 379 3.65 18.36 10.88
N SER A 380 3.37 18.48 9.58
CA SER A 380 3.57 19.71 8.82
C SER A 380 2.76 20.87 9.37
N GLU A 381 1.46 20.68 9.62
CA GLU A 381 0.59 21.71 10.18
C GLU A 381 1.07 22.20 11.54
N ASN A 382 1.38 21.26 12.46
CA ASN A 382 1.88 21.61 13.79
C ASN A 382 3.22 22.37 13.74
N ARG A 383 4.09 22.03 12.79
CA ARG A 383 5.37 22.73 12.58
C ARG A 383 5.16 24.13 12.01
N CYS A 384 4.32 24.27 11.00
CA CYS A 384 4.03 25.57 10.38
C CYS A 384 3.33 26.50 11.37
N GLN A 385 2.37 26.00 12.16
CA GLN A 385 1.69 26.77 13.21
C GLN A 385 2.66 27.31 14.28
N LYS A 386 3.70 26.54 14.63
CA LYS A 386 4.75 27.00 15.57
C LYS A 386 5.73 27.98 14.94
N ALA A 387 6.01 27.84 13.65
CA ALA A 387 6.93 28.72 12.93
C ALA A 387 6.31 30.09 12.60
N LEU A 388 4.99 30.14 12.37
CA LEU A 388 4.25 31.38 12.08
C LEU A 388 4.50 32.52 13.08
N PRO A 389 4.29 32.37 14.40
CA PRO A 389 4.46 33.46 15.35
C PRO A 389 5.91 33.95 15.43
N LEU A 390 6.89 33.08 15.20
CA LEU A 390 8.30 33.47 15.12
C LEU A 390 8.61 34.30 13.87
N ALA A 391 7.99 33.96 12.74
CA ALA A 391 8.12 34.74 11.51
C ALA A 391 7.43 36.11 11.65
N HIS A 392 6.25 36.14 12.29
CA HIS A 392 5.52 37.37 12.61
C HIS A 392 6.30 38.29 13.54
N SER A 393 6.91 37.76 14.61
CA SER A 393 7.73 38.57 15.51
C SER A 393 8.97 39.12 14.80
N THR A 394 9.58 38.34 13.91
CA THR A 394 10.68 38.81 13.05
C THR A 394 10.19 39.95 12.17
N TYR A 395 9.02 39.82 11.53
CA TYR A 395 8.45 40.88 10.70
C TYR A 395 8.23 42.17 11.51
N GLN A 396 7.66 42.07 12.71
CA GLN A 396 7.32 43.22 13.54
C GLN A 396 8.52 43.87 14.25
N SER A 397 9.69 43.21 14.21
CA SER A 397 10.90 43.71 14.87
C SER A 397 11.50 44.92 14.15
N ASN A 398 11.85 45.96 14.91
CA ASN A 398 12.56 47.15 14.43
C ASN A 398 11.85 47.91 13.28
N LEU A 399 10.51 47.89 13.24
CA LEU A 399 9.73 48.62 12.25
C LEU A 399 9.53 50.10 12.63
N PRO A 400 9.70 51.05 11.70
CA PRO A 400 9.26 52.43 11.88
C PRO A 400 7.73 52.53 12.05
N HIS A 401 7.25 53.63 12.64
CA HIS A 401 5.82 53.80 12.93
C HIS A 401 4.94 53.80 11.66
N ASN A 402 5.45 54.37 10.56
CA ASN A 402 4.90 54.25 9.20
C ASN A 402 6.06 54.00 8.23
N TYR A 403 5.89 53.15 7.23
CA TYR A 403 6.95 52.80 6.28
C TYR A 403 6.43 52.50 4.87
N THR A 404 7.34 52.57 3.90
CA THR A 404 7.09 52.37 2.46
C THR A 404 6.93 50.88 2.10
N THR A 405 6.39 50.63 0.92
CA THR A 405 6.25 49.32 0.28
C THR A 405 7.60 48.59 0.15
N THR A 406 8.70 49.33 -0.06
CA THR A 406 10.04 48.75 -0.14
C THR A 406 10.49 48.15 1.20
N VAL A 407 10.25 48.86 2.31
CA VAL A 407 10.57 48.36 3.66
C VAL A 407 9.68 47.16 3.99
N HIS A 408 8.39 47.21 3.66
CA HIS A 408 7.46 46.08 3.79
C HIS A 408 7.99 44.82 3.08
N LYS A 409 8.35 44.94 1.80
CA LYS A 409 8.84 43.81 0.98
C LYS A 409 10.14 43.23 1.53
N ASN A 410 11.07 44.07 1.97
CA ASN A 410 12.33 43.63 2.57
C ASN A 410 12.09 42.87 3.88
N GLN A 411 11.26 43.42 4.77
CA GLN A 411 10.94 42.81 6.04
C GLN A 411 10.16 41.50 5.88
N LEU A 412 9.22 41.47 4.92
CA LEU A 412 8.47 40.27 4.57
C LEU A 412 9.38 39.17 4.02
N THR A 413 10.37 39.53 3.19
CA THR A 413 11.37 38.59 2.69
C THR A 413 12.20 38.00 3.83
N GLN A 414 12.59 38.81 4.81
CA GLN A 414 13.29 38.34 6.01
C GLN A 414 12.43 37.41 6.86
N ALA A 415 11.17 37.75 7.08
CA ALA A 415 10.21 36.91 7.81
C ALA A 415 9.98 35.57 7.10
N LEU A 416 9.80 35.58 5.78
CA LEU A 416 9.68 34.37 4.95
C LEU A 416 10.94 33.51 4.99
N ARG A 417 12.12 34.12 5.07
CA ARG A 417 13.38 33.39 5.24
C ARG A 417 13.43 32.66 6.58
N VAL A 418 13.08 33.33 7.68
CA VAL A 418 13.00 32.69 9.01
C VAL A 418 11.93 31.59 9.01
N TYR A 419 10.76 31.85 8.44
CA TYR A 419 9.72 30.84 8.27
C TYR A 419 10.24 29.61 7.50
N SER A 420 10.96 29.81 6.40
CA SER A 420 11.55 28.74 5.59
C SER A 420 12.61 27.90 6.32
N GLN A 421 13.19 28.40 7.41
CA GLN A 421 14.14 27.64 8.22
C GLN A 421 13.43 26.70 9.20
N HIS A 422 12.25 27.10 9.69
CA HIS A 422 11.54 26.38 10.75
C HIS A 422 10.34 25.56 10.28
N ALA A 423 9.66 25.97 9.20
CA ALA A 423 8.50 25.28 8.65
C ALA A 423 8.91 24.19 7.65
N ARG A 424 8.20 23.06 7.66
CA ARG A 424 8.45 21.89 6.78
C ARG A 424 7.14 21.18 6.43
N GLY A 425 7.14 20.50 5.29
CA GLY A 425 6.11 19.56 4.87
C GLY A 425 5.03 20.15 3.95
N VAL A 426 3.93 19.41 3.80
CA VAL A 426 2.88 19.64 2.80
C VAL A 426 2.08 20.93 3.02
N ALA A 427 1.92 21.36 4.27
CA ALA A 427 1.20 22.58 4.62
C ALA A 427 2.04 23.86 4.45
N PHE A 428 3.32 23.72 4.11
CA PHE A 428 4.28 24.84 4.05
C PHE A 428 3.78 26.01 3.20
N GLN A 429 3.32 25.73 1.98
CA GLN A 429 2.90 26.76 1.03
C GLN A 429 1.65 27.50 1.50
N ARG A 430 0.67 26.76 2.04
CA ARG A 430 -0.57 27.32 2.60
C ARG A 430 -0.27 28.32 3.72
N TYR A 431 0.61 27.94 4.63
CA TYR A 431 1.00 28.80 5.76
C TYR A 431 1.95 29.93 5.35
N ALA A 432 2.75 29.77 4.29
CA ALA A 432 3.55 30.87 3.72
C ALA A 432 2.66 31.97 3.13
N LEU A 433 1.59 31.60 2.43
CA LEU A 433 0.59 32.55 1.92
C LEU A 433 -0.15 33.24 3.07
N GLN A 434 -0.52 32.50 4.11
CA GLN A 434 -1.12 33.09 5.31
C GLN A 434 -0.20 34.15 5.94
N LEU A 435 1.10 33.85 6.11
CA LEU A 435 2.08 34.81 6.63
C LEU A 435 2.14 36.07 5.76
N HIS A 436 2.17 35.91 4.43
CA HIS A 436 2.16 37.02 3.48
C HIS A 436 0.92 37.90 3.64
N GLU A 437 -0.27 37.32 3.66
CA GLU A 437 -1.53 38.05 3.84
C GLU A 437 -1.61 38.77 5.18
N ASP A 438 -1.19 38.12 6.25
CA ASP A 438 -1.22 38.68 7.61
C ASP A 438 -0.26 39.88 7.73
N CYS A 439 0.97 39.76 7.19
CA CYS A 439 1.91 40.87 7.13
C CYS A 439 1.42 42.03 6.25
N TYR A 440 0.78 41.72 5.12
CA TYR A 440 0.18 42.73 4.25
C TYR A 440 -0.96 43.47 4.95
N LYS A 441 -1.87 42.75 5.60
CA LYS A 441 -2.95 43.33 6.41
C LYS A 441 -2.38 44.24 7.50
N PHE A 442 -1.35 43.79 8.22
CA PHE A 442 -0.68 44.59 9.24
C PHE A 442 -0.13 45.91 8.69
N TRP A 443 0.53 45.87 7.52
CA TRP A 443 1.07 47.06 6.87
C TRP A 443 -0.03 48.01 6.38
N SER A 444 -1.04 47.49 5.68
CA SER A 444 -2.18 48.28 5.18
C SER A 444 -3.04 48.88 6.31
N ASN A 445 -2.99 48.30 7.52
CA ASN A 445 -3.72 48.77 8.69
C ASN A 445 -2.99 49.95 9.37
N GLY A 446 -2.87 51.06 8.64
CA GLY A 446 -2.42 52.34 9.20
C GLY A 446 -0.91 52.50 9.43
N HIS A 447 -0.09 51.55 8.98
CA HIS A 447 1.38 51.61 8.96
C HIS A 447 1.95 51.97 7.58
N GLN A 448 1.10 52.10 6.57
CA GLN A 448 1.48 52.49 5.22
C GLN A 448 1.74 54.00 5.11
N LEU A 449 2.94 54.35 4.63
CA LEU A 449 3.32 55.71 4.29
C LEU A 449 2.84 56.05 2.86
N CYS A 450 2.49 57.32 2.62
CA CYS A 450 2.17 57.79 1.27
C CYS A 450 3.45 57.91 0.42
N GLU A 451 3.50 57.20 -0.70
CA GLU A 451 4.69 57.15 -1.59
C GLU A 451 4.67 58.22 -2.70
N GLU A 452 3.68 59.11 -2.72
CA GLU A 452 3.64 60.22 -3.67
C GLU A 452 4.84 61.15 -3.45
N ARG A 453 5.53 61.46 -4.56
CA ARG A 453 6.73 62.30 -4.54
C ARG A 453 6.33 63.76 -4.49
N SER A 454 6.87 64.49 -3.52
CA SER A 454 6.74 65.94 -3.47
C SER A 454 7.47 66.59 -4.65
N LEU A 455 7.20 67.88 -4.87
CA LEU A 455 7.94 68.74 -5.81
C LEU A 455 9.44 68.85 -5.48
N THR A 456 9.87 68.37 -4.30
CA THR A 456 11.26 68.29 -3.84
C THR A 456 11.85 66.88 -3.92
N ASP A 457 11.18 65.95 -4.62
CA ASP A 457 11.55 64.53 -4.78
C ASP A 457 11.66 63.74 -3.44
N GLN A 458 10.95 64.20 -2.42
CA GLN A 458 10.86 63.54 -1.11
C GLN A 458 9.49 62.86 -0.92
N HIS A 459 9.46 61.72 -0.23
CA HIS A 459 8.21 61.02 0.08
C HIS A 459 7.36 61.83 1.08
N CYS A 460 6.05 61.73 0.95
CA CYS A 460 5.11 62.39 1.85
C CYS A 460 5.27 61.90 3.31
N VAL A 461 5.25 62.83 4.27
CA VAL A 461 5.40 62.54 5.71
C VAL A 461 4.11 61.97 6.34
N HIS A 462 2.99 62.04 5.61
CA HIS A 462 1.68 61.60 6.10
C HIS A 462 1.40 60.13 5.80
N LYS A 463 0.53 59.53 6.62
CA LYS A 463 -0.07 58.22 6.34
C LYS A 463 -0.75 58.23 4.97
N PHE A 464 -0.91 57.04 4.38
CA PHE A 464 -1.66 56.87 3.14
C PHE A 464 -3.00 57.62 3.23
N HIS A 465 -3.21 58.57 2.32
CA HIS A 465 -4.37 59.43 2.27
C HIS A 465 -4.90 59.46 0.84
N LEU A 466 -6.22 59.45 0.70
CA LEU A 466 -6.86 59.64 -0.60
C LEU A 466 -6.83 61.13 -0.94
N LEU A 467 -6.21 61.48 -2.06
CA LEU A 467 -6.31 62.83 -2.60
C LEU A 467 -7.79 63.14 -2.87
N PRO A 468 -8.28 64.34 -2.51
CA PRO A 468 -9.63 64.76 -2.92
C PRO A 468 -9.71 64.75 -4.45
N GLN A 469 -10.78 64.15 -5.00
CA GLN A 469 -10.99 64.04 -6.45
C GLN A 469 -10.84 65.42 -7.12
N PRO A 470 -10.12 65.52 -8.26
CA PRO A 470 -9.99 66.78 -8.99
C PRO A 470 -11.37 67.19 -9.52
N GLY A 471 -12.05 68.07 -8.79
CA GLY A 471 -13.41 68.53 -9.11
C GLY A 471 -14.30 68.82 -7.89
N LYS A 472 -13.92 68.41 -6.67
CA LYS A 472 -14.58 68.88 -5.45
C LYS A 472 -13.66 69.79 -4.66
N ALA A 473 -13.69 71.07 -5.01
CA ALA A 473 -13.22 72.12 -4.10
C ALA A 473 -14.08 72.06 -2.83
N SER A 474 -13.58 71.43 -1.76
CA SER A 474 -14.10 71.69 -0.42
C SER A 474 -13.56 73.05 0.03
N ILE A 475 -14.23 74.12 -0.39
CA ILE A 475 -14.15 75.41 0.28
C ILE A 475 -14.90 75.25 1.59
N THR A 476 -14.26 74.66 2.60
CA THR A 476 -14.60 74.91 4.01
C THR A 476 -13.48 74.37 4.89
N THR A 477 -13.09 75.19 5.86
CA THR A 477 -12.06 74.93 6.89
C THR A 477 -10.62 75.30 6.52
N ILE A 478 -10.43 76.50 5.98
CA ILE A 478 -9.35 77.37 6.48
C ILE A 478 -9.99 78.24 7.56
N GLN A 479 -9.96 77.76 8.81
CA GLN A 479 -9.88 78.60 10.01
C GLN A 479 -9.77 77.71 11.25
N ASN A 480 -8.78 78.04 12.09
CA ASN A 480 -8.49 77.51 13.43
C ASN A 480 -7.72 76.20 13.54
N LYS A 481 -6.39 76.30 13.43
CA LYS A 481 -5.47 76.11 14.57
C LYS A 481 -4.03 76.43 14.18
N LEU A 482 -3.73 77.73 14.19
CA LEU A 482 -2.41 78.28 14.42
C LEU A 482 -2.65 79.38 15.46
N LEU A 483 -2.14 79.16 16.68
CA LEU A 483 -2.18 79.98 17.92
C LEU A 483 -2.84 79.26 19.12
N LEU A 484 -2.11 78.29 19.68
CA LEU A 484 -1.60 78.29 21.06
C LEU A 484 -0.72 77.05 21.27
#